data_AF-A0A090XFR2-F1
#
_entry.id   AF-A0A090XFR2-F1
#
_cell.length_a   1.000
_cell.length_b   1.000
_cell.length_c   1.000
_cell.angle_alpha   90.00
_cell.angle_beta   90.00
_cell.angle_gamma   90.00
#
_symmetry.space_group_name_H-M   'P 1'
#
loop_
_entity.id
_entity.type
_entity.pdbx_description
1 polymer ?
#
loop_
_entity_poly.entity_id
_entity_poly.type
_entity_poly.pdbx_seq_one_letter_code
_entity_poly.pdbx_strand_id
1 'polypeptide(L)'
;MLNRYFKRKITFLLGCITAVSLLFALRWNLMSDATQPAQIMLIQLLHSVTFGGFFYVGIKLIALLLPRPLRSAGQAVYTVALSGLAALIAGFFGGWLYQNLGGGVMYRTGMGLSLIGALGYAAMWYRIHKNGYSPIMERY
;
A
#
# COMPACT_ATOMS: atom_id res chain seq x y z
N MET A 1 -5.89 -18.17 -23.80
CA MET A 1 -6.02 -18.62 -22.38
C MET A 1 -5.17 -17.80 -21.41
N LEU A 2 -3.94 -17.41 -21.78
CA LEU A 2 -3.01 -16.65 -20.93
C LEU A 2 -3.56 -15.31 -20.39
N ASN A 3 -4.29 -14.54 -21.21
CA ASN A 3 -4.84 -13.23 -20.80
C ASN A 3 -5.89 -13.33 -19.67
N ARG A 4 -6.74 -14.37 -19.70
CA ARG A 4 -7.75 -14.62 -18.64
C ARG A 4 -7.09 -14.97 -17.30
N TYR A 5 -6.01 -15.76 -17.34
CA TYR A 5 -5.24 -16.12 -16.15
C TYR A 5 -4.54 -14.90 -15.53
N PHE A 6 -3.96 -14.05 -16.38
CA PHE A 6 -3.29 -12.82 -15.97
C PHE A 6 -4.25 -11.82 -15.32
N LYS A 7 -5.41 -11.58 -15.96
CA LYS A 7 -6.49 -10.75 -15.40
C LYS A 7 -6.90 -11.24 -14.01
N ARG A 8 -7.19 -12.55 -13.86
CA ARG A 8 -7.62 -13.13 -12.59
C ARG A 8 -6.58 -12.94 -11.49
N LYS A 9 -5.28 -13.10 -11.80
CA LYS A 9 -4.19 -12.85 -10.85
C LYS A 9 -4.06 -11.38 -10.45
N ILE A 10 -4.10 -10.45 -11.40
CA ILE A 10 -4.01 -9.01 -11.10
C ILE A 10 -5.19 -8.58 -10.23
N THR A 11 -6.42 -8.95 -10.61
CA THR A 11 -7.61 -8.64 -9.81
C THR A 11 -7.52 -9.23 -8.41
N PHE A 12 -7.05 -10.47 -8.26
CA PHE A 12 -6.84 -11.06 -6.93
C PHE A 12 -5.83 -10.26 -6.10
N LEU A 13 -4.66 -9.94 -6.66
CA LEU A 13 -3.62 -9.18 -5.97
C LEU A 13 -4.06 -7.75 -5.62
N LEU A 14 -4.86 -7.10 -6.47
CA LEU A 14 -5.46 -5.81 -6.15
C LEU A 14 -6.47 -5.91 -4.99
N GLY A 15 -7.25 -6.99 -4.92
CA GLY A 15 -8.09 -7.25 -3.75
C GLY A 15 -7.27 -7.43 -2.48
N CYS A 16 -6.17 -8.20 -2.55
CA CYS A 16 -5.26 -8.39 -1.43
C CYS A 16 -4.61 -7.09 -0.96
N ILE A 17 -4.10 -6.26 -1.88
CA ILE A 17 -3.45 -5.00 -1.50
C ILE A 17 -4.46 -4.00 -0.92
N THR A 18 -5.71 -3.97 -1.42
CA THR A 18 -6.80 -3.21 -0.79
C THR A 18 -7.05 -3.66 0.65
N ALA A 19 -7.15 -4.96 0.89
CA ALA A 19 -7.35 -5.49 2.24
C ALA A 19 -6.17 -5.16 3.17
N VAL A 20 -4.94 -5.25 2.67
CA VAL A 20 -3.73 -4.84 3.40
C VAL A 20 -3.75 -3.34 3.71
N SER A 21 -4.18 -2.49 2.79
CA SER A 21 -4.34 -1.05 3.02
C SER A 21 -5.38 -0.72 4.09
N LEU A 22 -6.50 -1.46 4.13
CA LEU A 22 -7.51 -1.31 5.19
C LEU A 22 -6.95 -1.74 6.55
N LEU A 23 -6.20 -2.84 6.60
CA LEU A 23 -5.54 -3.30 7.81
C LEU A 23 -4.48 -2.29 8.30
N PHE A 24 -3.79 -1.66 7.36
CA PHE A 24 -2.85 -0.57 7.65
C PHE A 24 -3.56 0.66 8.20
N ALA A 25 -4.70 1.06 7.63
CA ALA A 25 -5.51 2.15 8.18
C ALA A 25 -5.99 1.85 9.60
N LEU A 26 -6.48 0.62 9.85
CA LEU A 26 -6.85 0.16 11.20
C LEU A 26 -5.66 0.27 12.16
N ARG A 27 -4.46 -0.15 11.74
CA ARG A 27 -3.24 -0.03 12.54
C ARG A 27 -2.96 1.41 12.95
N TRP A 28 -3.05 2.36 12.02
CA TRP A 28 -2.86 3.79 12.32
C TRP A 28 -3.92 4.31 13.30
N ASN A 29 -5.17 3.87 13.17
CA ASN A 29 -6.23 4.22 14.12
C ASN A 29 -5.97 3.65 15.52
N LEU A 30 -5.57 2.38 15.62
CA LEU A 30 -5.19 1.77 16.91
C LEU A 30 -4.03 2.52 17.56
N MET A 31 -3.06 2.98 16.76
CA MET A 31 -1.93 3.76 17.25
C MET A 31 -2.33 5.16 17.73
N SER A 32 -3.40 5.76 17.17
CA SER A 32 -3.89 7.06 17.67
C SER A 32 -4.48 7.00 19.07
N ASP A 33 -4.95 5.83 19.48
CA ASP A 33 -5.59 5.61 20.78
C ASP A 33 -4.66 4.86 21.76
N ALA A 34 -3.46 4.47 21.32
CA ALA A 34 -2.50 3.74 22.14
C ALA A 34 -1.85 4.65 23.19
N THR A 35 -1.97 4.26 24.46
CA THR A 35 -1.39 5.00 25.60
C THR A 35 -0.42 4.15 26.41
N GLN A 36 -0.50 2.82 26.29
CA GLN A 36 0.32 1.88 27.06
C GLN A 36 1.37 1.19 26.17
N PRO A 37 2.60 0.96 26.66
CA PRO A 37 3.65 0.28 25.88
C PRO A 37 3.23 -1.09 25.32
N ALA A 38 2.46 -1.86 26.09
CA ALA A 38 1.95 -3.16 25.67
C ALA A 38 1.03 -3.07 24.43
N GLN A 39 0.21 -2.03 24.33
CA GLN A 39 -0.65 -1.79 23.15
C GLN A 39 0.22 -1.53 21.92
N ILE A 40 1.26 -0.69 22.06
CA ILE A 40 2.21 -0.39 20.98
C ILE A 40 2.88 -1.69 20.50
N MET A 41 3.35 -2.54 21.40
CA MET A 41 3.98 -3.82 21.04
C MET A 41 3.04 -4.73 20.23
N LEU A 42 1.77 -4.84 20.62
CA LEU A 42 0.78 -5.62 19.87
C LEU A 42 0.49 -5.01 18.49
N ILE A 43 0.40 -3.69 18.41
CA ILE A 43 0.22 -2.96 17.14
C ILE A 43 1.43 -3.14 16.21
N GLN A 44 2.63 -3.35 16.76
CA GLN A 44 3.83 -3.65 15.97
C GLN A 44 3.79 -5.05 15.35
N LEU A 45 3.07 -6.02 15.91
CA LEU A 45 2.84 -7.31 15.22
C LEU A 45 2.01 -7.09 13.94
N LEU A 46 1.01 -6.21 14.01
CA LEU A 46 0.20 -5.83 12.85
C LEU A 46 1.03 -5.09 11.79
N HIS A 47 2.07 -4.35 12.21
CA HIS A 47 3.04 -3.74 11.30
C HIS A 47 3.67 -4.78 10.38
N SER A 48 4.23 -5.86 10.94
CA SER A 48 4.91 -6.90 10.16
C SER A 48 4.01 -7.51 9.10
N VAL A 49 2.73 -7.74 9.44
CA VAL A 49 1.73 -8.26 8.50
C VAL A 49 1.47 -7.25 7.37
N THR A 50 1.24 -5.98 7.71
CA THR A 50 0.98 -4.94 6.69
C THR A 50 2.18 -4.68 5.80
N PHE A 51 3.39 -4.60 6.38
CA PHE A 51 4.64 -4.41 5.66
C PHE A 51 4.91 -5.58 4.71
N GLY A 52 4.83 -6.83 5.22
CA GLY A 52 5.00 -8.03 4.41
C GLY A 52 3.95 -8.13 3.29
N GLY A 53 2.70 -7.78 3.59
CA GLY A 53 1.60 -7.73 2.62
C GLY A 53 1.87 -6.74 1.49
N PHE A 54 2.20 -5.48 1.81
CA PHE A 54 2.53 -4.47 0.82
C PHE A 54 3.74 -4.88 -0.02
N PHE A 55 4.82 -5.31 0.61
CA PHE A 55 6.04 -5.68 -0.08
C PHE A 55 5.81 -6.86 -1.03
N TYR A 56 5.24 -7.97 -0.54
CA TYR A 56 5.01 -9.15 -1.36
C TYR A 56 4.04 -8.87 -2.51
N VAL A 57 2.87 -8.28 -2.22
CA VAL A 57 1.84 -8.05 -3.22
C VAL A 57 2.28 -6.98 -4.22
N GLY A 58 2.94 -5.91 -3.77
CA GLY A 58 3.49 -4.86 -4.61
C GLY A 58 4.50 -5.40 -5.62
N ILE A 59 5.47 -6.20 -5.17
CA ILE A 59 6.48 -6.82 -6.04
C ILE A 59 5.82 -7.77 -7.06
N LYS A 60 4.81 -8.55 -6.66
CA LYS A 60 4.06 -9.42 -7.59
C LYS A 60 3.27 -8.60 -8.61
N LEU A 61 2.63 -7.50 -8.22
CA LEU A 61 1.93 -6.61 -9.13
C LEU A 61 2.89 -5.97 -10.14
N ILE A 62 4.04 -5.47 -9.70
CA ILE A 62 5.09 -4.92 -10.58
C ILE A 62 5.52 -5.96 -11.63
N ALA A 63 5.78 -7.20 -11.20
CA ALA A 63 6.18 -8.28 -12.10
C ALA A 63 5.11 -8.65 -13.13
N LEU A 64 3.83 -8.42 -12.82
CA LEU A 64 2.73 -8.65 -13.76
C LEU A 64 2.49 -7.42 -14.66
N LEU A 65 2.55 -6.21 -14.12
CA LEU A 65 2.22 -4.99 -14.85
C LEU A 65 3.33 -4.54 -15.80
N LEU A 66 4.59 -4.87 -15.51
CA LEU A 66 5.74 -4.47 -16.32
C LEU A 66 6.29 -5.60 -17.22
N PRO A 67 6.80 -5.26 -18.42
CA PRO A 67 7.51 -6.19 -19.27
C PRO A 67 8.81 -6.65 -18.59
N ARG A 68 9.29 -7.85 -18.95
CA ARG A 68 10.46 -8.50 -18.31
C ARG A 68 11.67 -7.57 -18.10
N PRO A 69 12.10 -6.75 -19.07
CA PRO A 69 13.29 -5.90 -18.91
C PRO A 69 13.12 -4.80 -17.84
N LEU A 70 11.88 -4.35 -17.60
CA LEU A 70 11.60 -3.22 -16.70
C LEU A 70 11.28 -3.63 -15.26
N ARG A 71 11.14 -4.93 -14.97
CA ARG A 71 10.69 -5.41 -13.66
C ARG A 71 11.65 -5.03 -12.55
N SER A 72 12.95 -5.21 -12.73
CA SER A 72 13.95 -4.86 -11.71
C SER A 72 13.98 -3.36 -11.43
N ALA A 73 13.91 -2.53 -12.48
CA ALA A 73 13.81 -1.08 -12.33
C ALA A 73 12.52 -0.67 -11.60
N GLY A 74 11.38 -1.29 -11.93
CA GLY A 74 10.12 -1.07 -11.23
C GLY A 74 10.17 -1.44 -9.74
N GLN A 75 10.84 -2.53 -9.38
CA GLN A 75 11.05 -2.94 -7.99
C GLN A 75 11.96 -1.95 -7.23
N ALA A 76 13.00 -1.43 -7.89
CA ALA A 76 13.86 -0.41 -7.32
C ALA A 76 13.09 0.89 -7.04
N VAL A 77 12.31 1.37 -8.02
CA VAL A 77 11.45 2.56 -7.86
C VAL A 77 10.44 2.35 -6.73
N TYR A 78 9.81 1.17 -6.66
CA TYR A 78 8.88 0.84 -5.58
C TYR A 78 9.53 0.88 -4.21
N THR A 79 10.73 0.32 -4.08
CA THR A 79 11.48 0.30 -2.81
C THR A 79 11.86 1.72 -2.40
N VAL A 80 12.37 2.54 -3.33
CA VAL A 80 12.73 3.95 -3.08
C VAL A 80 11.49 4.77 -2.69
N ALA A 81 10.35 4.53 -3.33
CA ALA A 81 9.10 5.18 -2.95
C ALA A 81 8.67 4.78 -1.52
N LEU A 82 8.78 3.51 -1.16
CA LEU A 82 8.37 2.97 0.13
C LEU A 82 9.26 3.44 1.29
N SER A 83 10.59 3.37 1.14
CA SER A 83 11.54 3.62 2.24
C SER A 83 12.32 4.92 2.13
N GLY A 84 12.36 5.55 0.95
CA GLY A 84 13.07 6.80 0.72
C GLY A 84 12.14 8.01 0.76
N LEU A 85 11.43 8.23 -0.35
CA LEU A 85 10.64 9.45 -0.55
C LEU A 85 9.50 9.57 0.45
N ALA A 86 8.74 8.49 0.68
CA ALA A 86 7.66 8.49 1.66
C ALA A 86 8.17 8.75 3.08
N ALA A 87 9.33 8.18 3.45
CA ALA A 87 9.91 8.38 4.77
C ALA A 87 10.35 9.83 4.99
N LEU A 88 10.92 10.49 3.96
CA LEU A 88 11.29 11.89 4.03
C LEU A 88 10.06 12.79 4.22
N ILE A 89 9.02 12.60 3.41
CA ILE A 89 7.78 13.38 3.50
C ILE A 89 7.09 13.13 4.85
N ALA A 90 6.99 11.87 5.28
CA ALA A 90 6.37 11.50 6.54
C ALA A 90 7.17 12.01 7.75
N GLY A 91 8.50 12.04 7.68
CA GLY A 91 9.35 12.57 8.74
C GLY A 91 9.14 14.07 8.94
N PHE A 92 9.20 14.84 7.85
CA PHE A 92 8.97 16.29 7.90
C PHE A 92 7.53 16.63 8.30
N PHE A 93 6.55 16.13 7.55
CA PHE A 93 5.14 16.49 7.76
C PHE A 93 4.57 15.87 9.02
N GLY A 94 4.93 14.61 9.31
CA GLY A 94 4.54 13.93 10.55
C GLY A 94 5.16 14.56 11.78
N GLY A 95 6.44 14.95 11.73
CA GLY A 95 7.09 15.69 12.81
C GLY A 95 6.41 17.02 13.09
N TRP A 96 6.11 17.79 12.04
CA TRP A 96 5.36 19.05 12.17
C TRP A 96 3.95 18.84 12.75
N LEU A 97 3.21 17.85 12.25
CA LEU A 97 1.89 17.45 12.79
C LEU A 97 1.98 17.08 14.27
N TYR A 98 2.96 16.27 14.63
CA TYR A 98 3.13 15.82 16.00
C TYR A 98 3.42 16.99 16.94
N GLN A 99 4.33 17.89 16.55
CA GLN A 99 4.72 19.04 17.35
C GLN A 99 3.58 20.05 17.56
N ASN A 100 2.76 20.31 16.53
CA ASN A 100 1.74 21.35 16.57
C ASN A 100 0.35 20.84 16.97
N LEU A 101 0.01 19.59 16.62
CA LEU A 101 -1.34 19.02 16.77
C LEU A 101 -1.36 17.71 17.60
N GLY A 102 -0.19 17.22 18.02
CA GLY A 102 -0.04 16.03 18.85
C GLY A 102 -0.07 14.71 18.08
N GLY A 103 0.31 13.64 18.78
CA GLY A 103 0.41 12.29 18.20
C GLY A 103 -0.92 11.74 17.69
N GLY A 104 -2.02 11.97 18.41
CA GLY A 104 -3.35 11.47 18.01
C GLY A 104 -3.78 11.98 16.63
N VAL A 105 -3.61 13.28 16.36
CA VAL A 105 -3.92 13.87 15.05
C VAL A 105 -2.98 13.34 13.98
N MET A 106 -1.67 13.28 14.25
CA MET A 106 -0.69 12.71 13.33
C MET A 106 -1.08 11.28 12.88
N TYR A 107 -1.43 10.41 13.84
CA TYR A 107 -1.82 9.03 13.53
C TYR A 107 -3.14 8.95 12.76
N ARG A 108 -4.13 9.80 13.07
CA ARG A 108 -5.41 9.87 12.32
C ARG A 108 -5.23 10.41 10.91
N THR A 109 -4.30 11.34 10.68
CA THR A 109 -3.92 11.75 9.33
C THR A 109 -3.34 10.57 8.54
N GLY A 110 -2.46 9.77 9.17
CA GLY A 110 -1.94 8.54 8.58
C GLY A 110 -3.03 7.51 8.24
N MET A 111 -4.02 7.34 9.11
CA MET A 111 -5.22 6.54 8.82
C MET A 111 -5.96 7.09 7.59
N GLY A 112 -6.22 8.40 7.52
CA GLY A 112 -6.90 9.03 6.39
C GLY A 112 -6.18 8.81 5.06
N LEU A 113 -4.86 9.03 5.02
CA LEU A 113 -4.04 8.76 3.83
C LEU A 113 -4.06 7.28 3.43
N SER A 114 -4.07 6.38 4.41
CA SER A 114 -4.16 4.94 4.17
C SER A 114 -5.51 4.54 3.55
N LEU A 115 -6.61 5.17 3.97
CA LEU A 115 -7.93 4.97 3.38
C LEU A 115 -8.00 5.48 1.95
N ILE A 116 -7.39 6.64 1.65
CA ILE A 116 -7.29 7.16 0.28
C ILE A 116 -6.55 6.14 -0.61
N GLY A 117 -5.44 5.59 -0.13
CA GLY A 117 -4.71 4.52 -0.83
C GLY A 117 -5.57 3.26 -1.04
N ALA A 118 -6.29 2.82 -0.01
CA ALA A 118 -7.20 1.67 -0.10
C ALA A 118 -8.30 1.89 -1.15
N LEU A 119 -8.90 3.08 -1.19
CA LEU A 119 -9.88 3.48 -2.20
C LEU A 119 -9.29 3.48 -3.61
N GLY A 120 -8.06 3.96 -3.78
CA GLY A 120 -7.33 3.90 -5.06
C GLY A 120 -7.19 2.47 -5.57
N TYR A 121 -6.71 1.54 -4.72
CA TYR A 121 -6.59 0.14 -5.08
C TYR A 121 -7.95 -0.54 -5.32
N ALA A 122 -8.98 -0.20 -4.52
CA ALA A 122 -10.33 -0.72 -4.70
C ALA A 122 -10.95 -0.24 -6.01
N ALA A 123 -10.72 1.02 -6.39
CA ALA A 123 -11.16 1.58 -7.66
C ALA A 123 -10.46 0.89 -8.84
N MET A 124 -9.15 0.65 -8.74
CA MET A 124 -8.39 -0.12 -9.74
C MET A 124 -8.92 -1.55 -9.86
N TRP A 125 -9.17 -2.22 -8.73
CA TRP A 125 -9.76 -3.54 -8.68
C TRP A 125 -11.11 -3.59 -9.41
N TYR A 126 -12.01 -2.66 -9.08
CA TYR A 126 -13.35 -2.58 -9.69
C TYR A 126 -13.28 -2.32 -11.19
N ARG A 127 -12.42 -1.38 -11.64
CA ARG A 127 -12.23 -1.08 -13.06
C ARG A 127 -11.74 -2.30 -13.83
N ILE A 128 -10.73 -3.01 -13.34
CA ILE A 128 -10.17 -4.19 -14.02
C ILE A 128 -11.17 -5.35 -13.99
N HIS A 129 -11.90 -5.51 -12.89
CA HIS A 129 -12.94 -6.54 -12.78
C HIS A 129 -14.01 -6.34 -13.86
N LYS A 130 -14.55 -5.11 -13.96
CA LYS A 130 -15.64 -4.73 -14.86
C LYS A 130 -15.21 -4.61 -16.33
N ASN A 131 -14.16 -3.86 -16.63
CA ASN A 131 -13.79 -3.49 -18.00
C ASN A 131 -12.72 -4.40 -18.62
N GLY A 132 -12.13 -5.31 -17.85
CA GLY A 132 -10.97 -6.09 -18.29
C GLY A 132 -9.65 -5.35 -18.11
N TYR A 133 -8.55 -6.06 -18.38
CA TYR A 133 -7.20 -5.51 -18.36
C TYR A 133 -6.67 -5.52 -19.79
N SER A 134 -6.41 -4.33 -20.36
CA SER A 134 -5.71 -4.19 -21.63
C SER A 134 -4.26 -3.80 -21.31
N PRO A 135 -3.29 -4.71 -21.43
CA PRO A 135 -1.89 -4.36 -21.21
C PRO A 135 -1.46 -3.28 -22.19
N ILE A 136 -0.76 -2.25 -21.70
CA ILE A 136 -0.30 -1.09 -22.50
C ILE A 136 0.69 -1.53 -23.61
N MET A 137 1.21 -2.76 -23.52
CA MET A 137 2.35 -3.25 -24.29
C MET A 137 2.00 -3.99 -25.60
N GLU A 138 0.74 -4.09 -26.02
CA GLU A 138 0.40 -4.62 -27.36
C GLU A 138 0.75 -3.65 -28.51
N ARG A 139 1.45 -2.55 -28.24
CA ARG A 139 1.84 -1.52 -29.22
C ARG A 139 3.31 -1.52 -29.64
N TYR A 140 4.10 -2.53 -29.28
CA TYR A 140 5.50 -2.66 -29.72
C TYR A 140 5.78 -4.05 -30.28
#